data_AF-A0ABD5MSZ3-F1
#
_entry.id   AF-A0ABD5MSZ3-F1
#
_cell.length_a   1.000
_cell.length_b   1.000
_cell.length_c   1.000
_cell.angle_alpha   90.00
_cell.angle_beta   90.00
_cell.angle_gamma   90.00
#
_symmetry.space_group_name_H-M   'P 1'
#
loop_
_entity.id
_entity.type
_entity.pdbx_description
1 polymer ?
#
loop_
_entity_poly.entity_id
_entity_poly.type
_entity_poly.pdbx_seq_one_letter_code
_entity_poly.pdbx_strand_id
1 'polypeptide(L)'
;MVCVGTPSIQWHPPKQVSELLLKKFEQYRKAGKIKTGSPKVPRKNALMFCTYSGPHTGLDEAIPVGKYIGQFFEHLGFTVLDEWYVLGEFYGSEECSTKGRMGDIRGKPTKEDLKKIRMDAKKLASKL
;
A
#
# COMPACT_ATOMS: atom_id res chain seq x y z
N MET A 1 -1.17 11.04 -10.87
CA MET A 1 -1.48 9.94 -9.94
C MET A 1 -0.47 9.97 -8.80
N VAL A 2 -0.86 9.59 -7.59
CA VAL A 2 0.05 9.42 -6.45
C VAL A 2 0.13 7.92 -6.13
N CYS A 3 1.34 7.34 -6.13
CA CYS A 3 1.55 5.97 -5.69
C CYS A 3 2.15 6.00 -4.29
N VAL A 4 1.56 5.28 -3.33
CA VAL A 4 2.10 5.22 -1.95
C VAL A 4 2.37 3.77 -1.57
N GLY A 5 3.58 3.55 -1.09
CA GLY A 5 4.12 2.26 -0.73
C GLY A 5 4.50 2.18 0.73
N THR A 6 4.19 1.06 1.39
CA THR A 6 4.65 0.81 2.76
C THR A 6 4.70 -0.69 3.08
N PRO A 7 5.64 -1.17 3.90
CA PRO A 7 5.50 -2.51 4.45
C PRO A 7 4.32 -2.59 5.42
N SER A 8 3.78 -3.78 5.63
CA SER A 8 2.95 -4.09 6.81
C SER A 8 3.87 -4.40 7.99
N ILE A 9 3.71 -3.63 9.07
CA ILE A 9 4.42 -3.84 10.33
C ILE A 9 3.36 -3.86 11.42
N GLN A 10 3.15 -5.03 12.03
CA GLN A 10 2.06 -5.24 12.99
C GLN A 10 0.72 -4.76 12.41
N TRP A 11 0.30 -5.34 11.27
CA TRP A 11 -1.01 -5.06 10.64
C TRP A 11 -1.31 -3.57 10.36
N HIS A 12 -0.27 -2.72 10.31
CA HIS A 12 -0.36 -1.28 10.17
C HIS A 12 0.81 -0.72 9.33
N PRO A 13 0.70 0.46 8.70
CA PRO A 13 1.87 1.15 8.19
C PRO A 13 2.86 1.45 9.34
N PRO A 14 4.18 1.46 9.10
CA PRO A 14 5.16 1.93 10.07
C PRO A 14 4.78 3.30 10.60
N LYS A 15 5.17 3.57 11.85
CA LYS A 15 4.86 4.82 12.55
C LYS A 15 5.19 6.06 11.71
N GLN A 16 6.34 6.06 11.03
CA GLN A 16 6.81 7.17 10.20
C GLN A 16 5.87 7.49 9.04
N VAL A 17 5.31 6.46 8.38
CA VAL A 17 4.34 6.63 7.29
C VAL A 17 3.02 7.16 7.86
N SER A 18 2.56 6.59 8.97
CA SER A 18 1.33 7.00 9.63
C SER A 18 1.39 8.46 10.10
N GLU A 19 2.48 8.87 10.74
CA GLU A 19 2.72 10.24 11.18
C GLU A 19 2.81 11.22 10.01
N LEU A 20 3.45 10.82 8.91
CA LEU A 20 3.49 11.63 7.69
C LEU A 20 2.07 11.88 7.14
N LEU A 21 1.25 10.84 7.05
CA LEU A 21 -0.13 10.94 6.57
C LEU A 21 -0.97 11.83 7.49
N LEU A 22 -0.91 11.63 8.81
CA LEU A 22 -1.65 12.46 9.77
C LEU A 22 -1.22 13.93 9.72
N LYS A 23 0.10 14.20 9.63
CA LYS A 23 0.63 15.56 9.49
C LYS A 23 0.12 16.23 8.21
N LYS A 24 0.11 15.49 7.09
CA LYS A 24 -0.42 15.98 5.81
C LYS A 24 -1.93 16.19 5.87
N PHE A 25 -2.65 15.30 6.53
CA PHE A 25 -4.10 15.38 6.69
C PHE A 25 -4.46 16.68 7.40
N GLU A 26 -3.78 16.98 8.50
CA GLU A 26 -3.99 18.23 9.24
C GLU A 26 -3.65 19.46 8.40
N GLN A 27 -2.56 19.43 7.63
CA GLN A 27 -2.22 20.51 6.70
C GLN A 27 -3.33 20.75 5.67
N TYR A 28 -3.86 19.68 5.06
CA TYR A 28 -4.93 19.77 4.07
C TYR A 28 -6.27 20.17 4.68
N ARG A 29 -6.54 19.77 5.94
CA ARG A 29 -7.71 20.19 6.71
C ARG A 29 -7.68 21.70 6.95
N LYS A 30 -6.57 22.23 7.47
CA LYS A 30 -6.37 23.67 7.69
C LYS A 30 -6.49 24.48 6.39
N ALA A 31 -6.09 23.89 5.26
CA ALA A 31 -6.22 24.49 3.93
C ALA A 31 -7.61 24.31 3.28
N GLY A 32 -8.61 23.79 4.00
CA GLY A 32 -9.98 23.60 3.50
C GLY A 32 -10.12 22.58 2.36
N LYS A 33 -9.18 21.64 2.25
CA LYS A 33 -9.16 20.62 1.17
C LYS A 33 -9.93 19.35 1.53
N ILE A 34 -10.12 19.06 2.81
CA ILE A 34 -10.97 17.97 3.29
C ILE A 34 -12.38 18.52 3.42
N LYS A 35 -13.30 18.00 2.62
CA LYS A 35 -14.69 18.46 2.53
C LYS A 35 -15.64 17.36 2.98
N THR A 36 -16.73 17.74 3.64
CA THR A 36 -17.80 16.79 4.00
C THR A 36 -18.30 16.05 2.76
N GLY A 37 -18.49 14.73 2.89
CA GLY A 37 -18.87 13.85 1.79
C GLY A 37 -17.74 13.51 0.81
N SER A 38 -16.52 14.02 1.04
CA SER A 38 -15.31 13.69 0.27
C SER A 38 -15.52 13.72 -1.27
N PRO A 39 -16.06 14.82 -1.83
CA PRO A 39 -16.38 14.91 -3.25
C PRO A 39 -15.13 14.64 -4.09
N LYS A 40 -15.28 13.86 -5.16
CA LYS A 40 -14.16 13.48 -6.02
C LYS A 40 -13.54 14.71 -6.68
N VAL A 41 -12.21 14.79 -6.65
CA VAL A 41 -11.44 15.83 -7.32
C VAL A 41 -11.00 15.29 -8.69
N PRO A 42 -11.39 15.95 -9.81
CA PRO A 42 -11.06 15.46 -11.15
C PRO A 42 -9.56 15.20 -11.32
N ARG A 43 -9.23 14.06 -11.94
CA ARG A 43 -7.86 13.63 -12.28
C ARG A 43 -6.92 13.44 -11.08
N LYS A 44 -7.45 13.41 -9.85
CA LYS A 44 -6.69 13.05 -8.64
C LYS A 44 -6.88 11.57 -8.34
N ASN A 45 -5.92 10.79 -8.83
CA ASN A 45 -5.92 9.34 -8.66
C ASN A 45 -4.80 8.89 -7.72
N ALA A 46 -5.03 7.83 -6.96
CA ALA A 46 -4.06 7.22 -6.05
C ALA A 46 -3.98 5.69 -6.26
N LEU A 47 -2.80 5.12 -6.05
CA LEU A 47 -2.54 3.67 -6.08
C LEU A 47 -1.78 3.30 -4.81
N MET A 48 -2.34 2.42 -4.00
CA MET A 48 -1.71 1.95 -2.77
C MET A 48 -0.95 0.67 -3.05
N PHE A 49 0.25 0.50 -2.51
CA PHE A 49 0.91 -0.80 -2.51
C PHE A 49 1.51 -1.12 -1.14
N CYS A 50 1.34 -2.36 -0.70
CA CYS A 50 1.82 -2.86 0.57
C CYS A 50 2.69 -4.09 0.36
N THR A 51 3.91 -4.07 0.91
CA THR A 51 4.77 -5.25 0.96
C THR A 51 4.57 -5.96 2.29
N TYR A 52 4.55 -7.29 2.30
CA TYR A 52 4.45 -8.06 3.54
C TYR A 52 5.33 -9.31 3.46
N SER A 53 5.79 -9.78 4.61
CA SER A 53 6.71 -10.92 4.74
C SER A 53 6.70 -11.40 6.20
N GLY A 54 7.24 -12.59 6.45
CA GLY A 54 7.50 -13.08 7.80
C GLY A 54 6.76 -14.36 8.14
N PRO A 55 6.97 -14.86 9.37
CA PRO A 55 6.51 -16.19 9.76
C PRO A 55 4.99 -16.27 9.94
N HIS A 56 4.36 -15.15 10.35
CA HIS A 56 2.93 -15.11 10.70
C HIS A 56 2.11 -14.26 9.71
N THR A 57 2.72 -13.20 9.18
CA THR A 57 2.04 -12.19 8.37
C THR A 57 1.53 -12.78 7.06
N GLY A 58 0.19 -12.81 6.94
CA GLY A 58 -0.52 -13.16 5.73
C GLY A 58 -1.13 -11.94 5.02
N LEU A 59 -1.82 -12.20 3.92
CA LEU A 59 -2.52 -11.16 3.15
C LEU A 59 -3.52 -10.37 4.00
N ASP A 60 -4.21 -11.02 4.94
CA ASP A 60 -5.19 -10.37 5.83
C ASP A 60 -4.55 -9.36 6.80
N GLU A 61 -3.23 -9.46 7.07
CA GLU A 61 -2.50 -8.43 7.81
C GLU A 61 -1.99 -7.30 6.90
N ALA A 62 -1.87 -7.54 5.60
CA ALA A 62 -1.46 -6.55 4.63
C ALA A 62 -2.64 -5.68 4.16
N ILE A 63 -3.83 -6.28 3.99
CA ILE A 63 -5.05 -5.59 3.54
C ILE A 63 -5.39 -4.34 4.38
N PRO A 64 -5.40 -4.40 5.73
CA PRO A 64 -5.68 -3.24 6.57
C PRO A 64 -4.74 -2.06 6.31
N VAL A 65 -3.48 -2.35 5.97
CA VAL A 65 -2.47 -1.33 5.68
C VAL A 65 -2.83 -0.57 4.42
N GLY A 66 -3.12 -1.27 3.33
CA GLY A 66 -3.57 -0.68 2.07
C GLY A 66 -4.85 0.13 2.22
N LYS A 67 -5.82 -0.41 2.97
CA LYS A 67 -7.08 0.28 3.29
C LYS A 67 -6.85 1.55 4.11
N TYR A 68 -6.01 1.49 5.13
CA TYR A 68 -5.70 2.64 5.99
C TYR A 68 -5.11 3.80 5.18
N ILE A 69 -4.09 3.52 4.35
CA ILE A 69 -3.47 4.57 3.52
C ILE A 69 -4.42 5.05 2.42
N GLY A 70 -5.27 4.16 1.87
CA GLY A 70 -6.29 4.53 0.89
C GLY A 70 -7.29 5.53 1.46
N GLN A 71 -7.75 5.33 2.70
CA GLN A 71 -8.71 6.23 3.35
C GLN A 71 -8.21 7.67 3.44
N PHE A 72 -6.91 7.89 3.68
CA PHE A 72 -6.33 9.23 3.66
C PHE A 72 -6.57 9.95 2.32
N PHE A 73 -6.39 9.25 1.20
CA PHE A 73 -6.59 9.82 -0.14
C PHE A 73 -8.07 10.01 -0.47
N GLU A 74 -8.93 9.07 -0.08
CA GLU A 74 -10.38 9.21 -0.31
C GLU A 74 -10.95 10.41 0.43
N HIS A 75 -10.49 10.71 1.66
CA HIS A 75 -10.88 11.92 2.39
C HIS A 75 -10.46 13.23 1.71
N LEU A 76 -9.43 13.19 0.86
CA LEU A 76 -9.01 14.31 0.02
C LEU A 76 -9.77 14.36 -1.31
N GLY A 77 -10.72 13.45 -1.54
CA GLY A 77 -11.48 13.33 -2.77
C GLY A 77 -10.72 12.63 -3.90
N PHE A 78 -9.62 11.92 -3.63
CA PHE A 78 -8.93 11.16 -4.67
C PHE A 78 -9.76 9.91 -5.04
N THR A 79 -9.60 9.44 -6.28
CA THR A 79 -10.01 8.09 -6.68
C THR A 79 -8.85 7.13 -6.39
N VAL A 80 -9.00 6.28 -5.38
CA VAL A 80 -8.09 5.15 -5.18
C VAL A 80 -8.42 4.10 -6.25
N LEU A 81 -7.47 3.87 -7.15
CA LEU A 81 -7.69 3.02 -8.32
C LEU A 81 -7.53 1.54 -8.01
N ASP A 82 -6.60 1.21 -7.11
CA ASP A 82 -6.27 -0.16 -6.74
C ASP A 82 -5.42 -0.19 -5.46
N GLU A 83 -5.27 -1.38 -4.90
CA GLU A 83 -4.41 -1.71 -3.76
C GLU A 83 -3.60 -2.97 -4.10
N TRP A 84 -2.28 -2.86 -4.15
CA TRP A 84 -1.41 -3.97 -4.52
C TRP A 84 -0.70 -4.55 -3.31
N TYR A 85 -0.88 -5.84 -3.06
CA TYR A 85 -0.25 -6.55 -1.95
C TYR A 85 0.84 -7.47 -2.48
N VAL A 86 2.09 -7.18 -2.13
CA VAL A 86 3.28 -7.84 -2.68
C VAL A 86 3.97 -8.63 -1.58
N LEU A 87 3.96 -9.96 -1.71
CA LEU A 87 4.71 -10.84 -0.82
C LEU A 87 6.22 -10.72 -1.12
N GLY A 88 7.02 -10.51 -0.09
CA GLY A 88 8.48 -10.42 -0.19
C GLY A 88 9.19 -11.40 0.74
N GLU A 89 10.48 -11.61 0.51
CA GLU A 89 11.36 -12.36 1.41
C GLU A 89 11.47 -11.67 2.77
N PHE A 90 11.53 -12.47 3.85
CA PHE A 90 11.84 -11.96 5.18
C PHE A 90 13.36 -11.91 5.38
N TYR A 91 13.91 -10.69 5.35
CA TYR A 91 15.35 -10.48 5.51
C TYR A 91 15.82 -10.76 6.94
N GLY A 92 16.94 -11.48 7.06
CA GLY A 92 17.61 -11.73 8.35
C GLY A 92 17.20 -13.02 9.06
N SER A 93 16.27 -13.81 8.51
CA SER A 93 15.94 -15.14 9.04
C SER A 93 15.45 -16.08 7.94
N GLU A 94 16.24 -17.12 7.64
CA GLU A 94 15.85 -18.19 6.72
C GLU A 94 14.64 -18.96 7.23
N GLU A 95 14.57 -19.21 8.54
CA GLU A 95 13.42 -19.85 9.17
C GLU A 95 12.13 -19.06 8.93
N CYS A 96 12.15 -17.75 9.19
CA CYS A 96 11.00 -16.88 8.93
C CYS A 96 10.61 -16.83 7.45
N SER A 97 11.56 -17.07 6.54
CA SER A 97 11.32 -17.13 5.11
C SER A 97 10.88 -18.51 4.59
N THR A 98 11.01 -19.59 5.37
CA THR A 98 10.75 -20.96 4.87
C THR A 98 9.71 -21.74 5.68
N LYS A 99 9.50 -21.37 6.95
CA LYS A 99 8.59 -22.05 7.89
C LYS A 99 7.34 -21.23 8.20
N GLY A 100 7.19 -20.07 7.57
CA GLY A 100 6.06 -19.18 7.76
C GLY A 100 4.78 -19.66 7.09
N ARG A 101 3.67 -19.01 7.43
CA ARG A 101 2.32 -19.29 6.90
C ARG A 101 2.24 -19.25 5.37
N MET A 102 3.08 -18.45 4.73
CA MET A 102 3.10 -18.26 3.27
C MET A 102 3.99 -19.26 2.51
N GLY A 103 4.55 -20.25 3.21
CA GLY A 103 5.49 -21.22 2.63
C GLY A 103 6.91 -20.63 2.44
N ASP A 104 7.62 -21.12 1.43
CA ASP A 104 8.95 -20.59 1.07
C ASP A 104 8.82 -19.28 0.28
N ILE A 105 9.20 -18.18 0.93
CA ILE A 105 9.14 -16.82 0.38
C ILE A 105 10.51 -16.27 0.01
N ARG A 106 11.57 -17.09 0.03
CA ARG A 106 12.89 -16.68 -0.43
C ARG A 106 12.87 -16.28 -1.90
N GLY A 107 13.63 -15.25 -2.25
CA GLY A 107 13.70 -14.67 -3.59
C GLY A 107 12.42 -13.95 -4.03
N LYS A 108 11.42 -13.78 -3.15
CA LYS A 108 10.22 -12.99 -3.47
C LYS A 108 10.45 -11.49 -3.21
N PRO A 109 9.83 -10.60 -4.01
CA PRO A 109 9.08 -10.90 -5.23
C PRO A 109 9.99 -11.44 -6.35
N THR A 110 9.51 -12.44 -7.09
CA THR A 110 10.30 -13.05 -8.18
C THR A 110 10.37 -12.13 -9.41
N LYS A 111 11.15 -12.52 -10.42
CA LYS A 111 11.18 -11.81 -11.72
C LYS A 111 9.80 -11.77 -12.38
N GLU A 112 9.03 -12.83 -12.25
CA GLU A 112 7.66 -12.95 -12.76
C GLU A 112 6.71 -12.02 -12.01
N ASP A 113 6.81 -11.95 -10.68
CA ASP A 113 6.04 -11.01 -9.86
C ASP A 113 6.30 -9.56 -10.29
N LEU A 114 7.58 -9.19 -10.45
CA LEU A 114 7.98 -7.86 -10.92
C LEU A 114 7.51 -7.58 -12.35
N LYS A 115 7.56 -8.57 -13.24
CA LYS A 115 7.04 -8.45 -14.61
C LYS A 115 5.53 -8.20 -14.62
N LYS A 116 4.78 -8.91 -13.77
CA LYS A 116 3.34 -8.70 -13.59
C LYS A 116 3.05 -7.30 -13.09
N ILE A 117 3.71 -6.85 -12.02
CA ILE A 117 3.57 -5.48 -11.48
C ILE A 117 3.82 -4.43 -12.57
N ARG A 118 4.87 -4.62 -13.38
CA ARG A 118 5.19 -3.70 -14.49
C ARG A 118 4.09 -3.68 -15.56
N MET A 119 3.53 -4.84 -15.91
CA MET A 119 2.43 -4.93 -16.88
C MET A 119 1.15 -4.29 -16.35
N ASP A 120 0.80 -4.56 -15.08
CA ASP A 120 -0.36 -4.00 -14.42
C ASP A 120 -0.23 -2.47 -14.30
N ALA A 121 0.97 -1.96 -13.98
CA ALA A 121 1.25 -0.53 -13.97
C ALA A 121 1.06 0.13 -15.34
N LYS A 122 1.54 -0.49 -16.42
CA LYS A 122 1.34 0.01 -17.79
C LYS A 122 -0.14 0.04 -18.16
N LYS A 123 -0.88 -1.04 -17.84
CA LYS A 123 -2.32 -1.16 -18.11
C LYS A 123 -3.15 -0.18 -17.29
N LEU A 124 -2.74 0.10 -16.06
CA LEU A 124 -3.39 1.12 -15.22
C LEU A 124 -3.13 2.51 -15.80
N ALA A 125 -1.88 2.84 -16.11
CA ALA A 125 -1.49 4.14 -16.65
C ALA A 125 -2.16 4.47 -18.00
N SER A 126 -2.42 3.48 -18.85
CA SER A 126 -3.12 3.70 -20.13
C SER A 126 -4.59 4.08 -19.99
N LYS A 127 -5.15 4.06 -18.77
CA LYS A 127 -6.56 4.38 -18.49
C LYS A 127 -6.74 5.72 -17.75
N LEU A 128 -5.66 6.47 -17.50
CA LEU A 128 -5.64 7.71 -16.73
C LEU A 128 -5.61 8.97 -17.61
#